data_AF-A0A094D8K0-F1
#
_entry.id   AF-A0A094D8K0-F1
#
_cell.length_a   1.000
_cell.length_b   1.000
_cell.length_c   1.000
_cell.angle_alpha   90.00
_cell.angle_beta   90.00
_cell.angle_gamma   90.00
#
_symmetry.space_group_name_H-M   'P 1'
#
loop_
_entity.id
_entity.type
_entity.pdbx_description
1 polymer ?
#
loop_
_entity_poly.entity_id
_entity_poly.type
_entity_poly.pdbx_seq_one_letter_code
_entity_poly.pdbx_strand_id
1 'polypeptide(L)'
;MPGNKKDNVTIIYTPWSNLKKDGSMATGQVSFHDNKKVKKILVPTRINAIINRLNKTKVEKFPDFAAERDEILKAKSKKNQASVQARKKEEARIAKERRELKYQKEHAYDDVFTEEALEANSNQNRDEDYLSDFM
;
A
#
# COMPACT_ATOMS: atom_id res chain seq x y z
N MET A 1 11.91 -35.56 -28.43
CA MET A 1 13.09 -35.66 -27.52
C MET A 1 13.04 -36.97 -26.73
N PRO A 2 14.09 -37.82 -26.79
CA PRO A 2 14.14 -39.18 -26.24
C PRO A 2 14.41 -39.26 -24.72
N GLY A 3 14.19 -38.18 -23.95
CA GLY A 3 14.54 -38.12 -22.53
C GLY A 3 13.76 -39.11 -21.67
N ASN A 4 12.53 -39.46 -22.06
CA ASN A 4 11.72 -40.42 -21.31
C ASN A 4 12.19 -41.88 -21.49
N LYS A 5 13.11 -42.18 -22.40
CA LYS A 5 13.62 -43.55 -22.62
C LYS A 5 14.95 -43.83 -21.92
N LYS A 6 15.51 -42.83 -21.20
CA LYS A 6 16.75 -43.01 -20.44
C LYS A 6 16.43 -43.51 -19.03
N ASP A 7 17.17 -44.53 -18.59
CA ASP A 7 17.02 -45.11 -17.25
C ASP A 7 17.56 -44.19 -16.15
N ASN A 8 18.59 -43.40 -16.47
CA ASN A 8 19.21 -42.42 -15.60
C ASN A 8 18.91 -40.98 -16.05
N VAL A 9 18.51 -40.12 -15.11
CA VAL A 9 18.17 -38.72 -15.38
C VAL A 9 18.75 -37.82 -14.30
N THR A 10 19.32 -36.68 -14.71
CA THR A 10 19.73 -35.62 -13.78
C THR A 10 18.62 -34.59 -13.66
N ILE A 11 18.08 -34.43 -12.46
CA ILE A 11 17.10 -33.40 -12.13
C ILE A 11 17.84 -32.15 -11.66
N ILE A 12 17.47 -31.00 -12.22
CA ILE A 12 18.07 -29.72 -11.90
C ILE A 12 17.05 -28.88 -11.12
N TYR A 13 17.39 -28.54 -9.88
CA TYR A 13 16.61 -27.61 -9.05
C TYR A 13 17.27 -26.24 -9.07
N THR A 14 16.53 -25.24 -9.53
CA THR A 14 16.97 -23.84 -9.58
C THR A 14 15.77 -22.93 -9.34
N PRO A 15 15.91 -21.83 -8.57
CA PRO A 15 14.83 -20.87 -8.40
C PRO A 15 14.53 -20.15 -9.72
N TRP A 16 13.27 -19.72 -9.90
CA TRP A 16 12.82 -19.01 -11.11
C TRP A 16 13.67 -17.77 -11.42
N SER A 17 14.07 -17.02 -10.39
CA SER A 17 14.91 -15.84 -10.52
C SER A 17 16.30 -16.10 -11.12
N ASN A 18 16.76 -17.36 -11.14
CA ASN A 18 18.05 -17.73 -11.70
C ASN A 18 17.96 -18.16 -13.18
N LEU A 19 16.76 -18.30 -13.75
CA LEU A 19 16.58 -18.60 -15.17
C LEU A 19 16.95 -17.38 -16.02
N LYS A 20 17.86 -17.57 -16.96
CA LYS A 20 18.25 -16.58 -17.97
C LYS A 20 17.62 -16.94 -19.30
N LYS A 21 16.84 -16.02 -19.84
CA LYS A 21 16.34 -16.08 -21.21
C LYS A 21 16.85 -14.86 -21.96
N ASP A 22 17.48 -15.10 -23.09
CA ASP A 22 17.84 -14.05 -24.05
C ASP A 22 16.87 -14.10 -25.25
N GLY A 23 16.59 -12.96 -25.86
CA GLY A 23 15.67 -12.84 -27.00
C GLY A 23 16.14 -13.60 -28.25
N SER A 24 17.44 -13.89 -28.30
CA SER A 24 18.08 -14.74 -29.32
C SER A 24 17.84 -16.24 -29.12
N MET A 25 17.38 -16.68 -27.95
CA MET A 25 17.27 -18.11 -27.63
C MET A 25 15.99 -18.73 -28.17
N ALA A 26 16.12 -19.91 -28.80
CA ALA A 26 15.00 -20.71 -29.31
C ALA A 26 13.93 -20.98 -28.24
N THR A 27 12.68 -21.18 -28.65
CA THR A 27 11.57 -21.48 -27.74
C THR A 27 11.89 -22.74 -26.91
N GLY A 28 11.75 -22.63 -25.58
CA GLY A 28 12.12 -23.71 -24.64
C GLY A 28 13.58 -23.77 -24.22
N GLN A 29 14.50 -23.03 -24.87
CA GLN A 29 15.88 -22.90 -24.40
C GLN A 29 16.00 -21.85 -23.31
N VAL A 30 16.63 -22.22 -22.20
CA VAL A 30 16.95 -21.36 -21.06
C VAL A 30 18.38 -21.64 -20.59
N SER A 31 19.03 -20.63 -20.01
CA SER A 31 20.33 -20.75 -19.34
C SER A 31 20.19 -20.35 -17.86
N PHE A 32 21.29 -20.38 -17.10
CA PHE A 32 21.33 -19.97 -15.69
C PHE A 32 22.19 -18.71 -15.54
N HIS A 33 21.80 -17.81 -14.64
CA HIS A 33 22.63 -16.66 -14.29
C HIS A 33 23.82 -17.06 -13.40
N ASP A 34 23.56 -17.88 -12.39
CA ASP A 34 24.57 -18.35 -11.43
C ASP A 34 24.45 -19.87 -11.22
N ASN A 35 25.54 -20.58 -11.51
CA ASN A 35 25.62 -22.03 -11.36
C ASN A 35 25.65 -22.48 -9.90
N LYS A 36 26.01 -21.60 -8.95
CA LYS A 36 26.02 -21.94 -7.51
C LYS A 36 24.61 -22.16 -6.96
N LYS A 37 23.60 -21.54 -7.59
CA LYS A 37 22.18 -21.68 -7.24
C LYS A 37 21.51 -22.89 -7.91
N VAL A 38 22.29 -23.73 -8.58
CA VAL A 38 21.82 -24.90 -9.31
C VAL A 38 22.16 -26.16 -8.52
N LYS A 39 21.14 -26.85 -8.01
CA LYS A 39 21.31 -28.16 -7.36
C LYS A 39 21.02 -29.27 -8.36
N LYS A 40 22.01 -30.12 -8.62
CA LYS A 40 21.90 -31.26 -9.53
C LYS A 40 21.74 -32.54 -8.71
N ILE A 41 20.71 -33.33 -9.02
CA ILE A 41 20.47 -34.64 -8.39
C ILE A 41 20.43 -35.69 -9.50
N LEU A 42 21.32 -36.68 -9.40
CA LEU A 42 21.31 -37.82 -10.30
C LEU A 42 20.36 -38.89 -9.78
N VAL A 43 19.40 -39.29 -10.60
CA VAL A 43 18.55 -40.47 -10.35
C VAL A 43 19.11 -41.60 -11.20
N PRO A 44 19.68 -42.65 -10.59
CA PRO A 44 20.41 -43.69 -11.32
C PRO A 44 19.48 -44.64 -12.09
N THR A 45 18.30 -44.94 -11.56
CA THR A 45 17.35 -45.86 -12.17
C THR A 45 15.92 -45.34 -12.05
N ARG A 46 15.12 -45.61 -13.08
CA ARG A 46 13.68 -45.37 -13.04
C ARG A 46 12.96 -46.55 -12.39
N ILE A 47 12.12 -46.26 -11.41
CA ILE A 47 11.26 -47.26 -10.78
C ILE A 47 9.81 -47.06 -11.24
N ASN A 48 9.40 -47.82 -12.26
CA ASN A 48 8.06 -47.71 -12.86
C ASN A 48 6.91 -48.00 -11.87
N ALA A 49 7.13 -48.91 -10.91
CA ALA A 49 6.12 -49.25 -9.91
C ALA A 49 5.76 -48.05 -9.01
N ILE A 50 6.75 -47.23 -8.62
CA ILE A 50 6.54 -46.03 -7.82
C ILE A 50 5.79 -44.97 -8.64
N ILE A 51 6.20 -44.77 -9.89
CA ILE A 51 5.55 -43.82 -10.81
C ILE A 51 4.08 -44.18 -11.02
N ASN A 52 3.79 -45.45 -11.29
CA ASN A 52 2.42 -45.92 -11.49
C ASN A 52 1.56 -45.77 -10.24
N ARG A 53 2.12 -45.97 -9.04
CA ARG A 53 1.42 -45.71 -7.78
C ARG A 53 1.11 -44.22 -7.59
N LEU A 54 2.11 -43.35 -7.82
CA LEU A 54 1.96 -41.90 -7.68
C LEU A 54 0.93 -41.33 -8.67
N ASN A 55 0.92 -41.82 -9.91
CA ASN A 55 -0.06 -41.41 -10.91
C ASN A 55 -1.48 -41.82 -10.54
N LYS A 56 -1.67 -42.99 -9.90
CA LYS A 56 -2.98 -43.44 -9.42
C LYS A 56 -3.51 -42.57 -8.27
N THR A 57 -2.63 -42.01 -7.44
CA THR A 57 -3.01 -41.14 -6.31
C THR A 57 -2.92 -39.65 -6.64
N LYS A 58 -2.60 -39.29 -7.89
CA LYS A 58 -2.43 -37.89 -8.29
C LYS A 58 -3.80 -37.20 -8.33
N VAL A 59 -4.05 -36.35 -7.35
CA VAL A 59 -5.22 -35.46 -7.35
C VAL A 59 -4.77 -34.12 -7.92
N GLU A 60 -5.09 -33.87 -9.19
CA GLU A 60 -4.90 -32.55 -9.79
C GLU A 60 -6.03 -31.63 -9.34
N LYS A 61 -5.72 -30.78 -8.35
CA LYS A 61 -6.57 -29.62 -8.07
C LYS A 61 -6.14 -28.53 -9.04
N PHE A 62 -7.11 -27.92 -9.71
CA PHE A 62 -6.91 -26.70 -10.49
C PHE A 62 -7.55 -25.54 -9.75
N PRO A 63 -6.87 -24.95 -8.73
CA PRO A 63 -7.31 -23.68 -8.18
C PRO A 63 -7.29 -22.63 -9.28
N ASP A 64 -8.34 -21.80 -9.33
CA ASP A 64 -8.32 -20.62 -10.19
C ASP A 64 -7.37 -19.58 -9.59
N PHE A 65 -6.12 -19.58 -10.08
CA PHE A 65 -5.10 -18.66 -9.63
C PHE A 65 -5.45 -17.19 -9.94
N ALA A 66 -6.29 -16.92 -10.94
CA ALA A 66 -6.70 -15.55 -11.27
C ALA A 66 -7.61 -15.00 -10.17
N ALA A 67 -8.58 -15.79 -9.71
CA ALA A 67 -9.46 -15.42 -8.61
C ALA A 67 -8.68 -15.12 -7.32
N GLU A 68 -7.72 -15.97 -6.96
CA GLU A 68 -6.89 -15.77 -5.76
C GLU A 68 -6.03 -14.49 -5.86
N ARG A 69 -5.45 -14.22 -7.04
CA ARG A 69 -4.70 -12.98 -7.29
C ARG A 69 -5.59 -11.74 -7.14
N ASP A 70 -6.79 -11.79 -7.69
CA ASP A 70 -7.75 -10.69 -7.65
C ASP A 70 -8.22 -10.40 -6.22
N GLU A 71 -8.47 -11.43 -5.41
CA GLU A 71 -8.81 -11.27 -4.00
C GLU A 71 -7.68 -10.60 -3.22
N ILE A 72 -6.43 -11.04 -3.42
CA ILE A 72 -5.26 -10.44 -2.79
C ILE A 72 -5.12 -8.98 -3.21
N LEU A 73 -5.32 -8.67 -4.49
CA LEU A 73 -5.22 -7.31 -5.02
C LEU A 73 -6.33 -6.40 -4.46
N LYS A 74 -7.58 -6.88 -4.42
CA LYS A 74 -8.72 -6.18 -3.83
C LYS A 74 -8.48 -5.89 -2.35
N ALA A 75 -7.99 -6.87 -1.59
CA ALA A 75 -7.67 -6.69 -0.18
C ALA A 75 -6.57 -5.63 0.03
N LYS A 76 -5.53 -5.64 -0.81
CA LYS A 76 -4.46 -4.63 -0.78
C LYS A 76 -4.98 -3.24 -1.14
N SER A 77 -5.82 -3.13 -2.17
CA SER A 77 -6.44 -1.87 -2.60
C SER A 77 -7.32 -1.26 -1.51
N LYS A 78 -8.18 -2.08 -0.87
CA LYS A 78 -9.04 -1.64 0.23
C LYS A 78 -8.24 -1.10 1.42
N LYS A 79 -7.14 -1.76 1.79
CA LYS A 79 -6.22 -1.27 2.85
C LYS A 79 -5.59 0.08 2.49
N ASN A 80 -5.15 0.24 1.24
CA ASN A 80 -4.57 1.50 0.77
C ASN A 80 -5.60 2.63 0.70
N GLN A 81 -6.82 2.35 0.25
CA GLN A 81 -7.90 3.35 0.24
C GLN A 81 -8.28 3.79 1.66
N ALA A 82 -8.38 2.85 2.60
CA ALA A 82 -8.66 3.16 3.99
C ALA A 82 -7.59 4.06 4.62
N SER A 83 -6.30 3.80 4.34
CA SER A 83 -5.22 4.64 4.86
C SER A 83 -5.22 6.05 4.25
N VAL A 84 -5.48 6.18 2.94
CA VAL A 84 -5.60 7.49 2.28
C VAL A 84 -6.80 8.28 2.81
N GLN A 85 -7.96 7.64 2.98
CA GLN A 85 -9.14 8.29 3.54
C GLN A 85 -8.92 8.74 4.99
N ALA A 86 -8.24 7.94 5.80
CA ALA A 86 -7.89 8.33 7.16
C ALA A 86 -7.00 9.58 7.20
N ARG A 87 -5.96 9.64 6.36
CA ARG A 87 -5.08 10.82 6.24
C ARG A 87 -5.85 12.05 5.79
N LYS A 88 -6.71 11.91 4.76
CA LYS A 88 -7.53 13.02 4.25
C LYS A 88 -8.51 13.55 5.30
N LYS A 89 -9.11 12.67 6.12
CA LYS A 89 -10.00 13.08 7.22
C LYS A 89 -9.25 13.86 8.30
N GLU A 90 -8.05 13.40 8.67
CA GLU A 90 -7.23 14.09 9.66
C GLU A 90 -6.76 15.46 9.17
N GLU A 91 -6.29 15.54 7.92
CA GLU A 91 -5.91 16.80 7.28
C GLU A 91 -7.08 17.79 7.20
N ALA A 92 -8.29 17.30 6.87
CA ALA A 92 -9.49 18.13 6.84
C ALA A 92 -9.89 18.65 8.24
N ARG A 93 -9.71 17.83 9.28
CA ARG A 93 -9.97 18.23 10.67
C ARG A 93 -9.01 19.34 11.11
N ILE A 94 -7.71 19.16 10.85
CA ILE A 94 -6.67 20.16 11.16
C ILE A 94 -6.91 21.45 10.35
N ALA A 95 -7.30 21.35 9.09
CA ALA A 95 -7.59 22.52 8.26
C ALA A 95 -8.81 23.31 8.76
N LYS A 96 -9.85 22.61 9.26
CA LYS A 96 -11.04 23.25 9.86
C LYS A 96 -10.67 23.97 11.15
N GLU A 97 -9.93 23.32 12.04
CA GLU A 97 -9.45 23.93 13.30
C GLU A 97 -8.57 25.17 13.04
N ARG A 98 -7.64 25.08 12.07
CA ARG A 98 -6.84 26.25 11.65
C ARG A 98 -7.68 27.38 11.08
N ARG A 99 -8.74 27.07 10.32
CA ARG A 99 -9.64 28.07 9.76
C ARG A 99 -10.46 28.74 10.86
N GLU A 100 -10.98 27.99 11.81
CA GLU A 100 -11.73 28.51 12.96
C GLU A 100 -10.84 29.39 13.85
N LEU A 101 -9.62 28.96 14.14
CA LEU A 101 -8.66 29.78 14.91
C LEU A 101 -8.29 31.07 14.17
N LYS A 102 -8.09 31.00 12.85
CA LYS A 102 -7.83 32.18 12.02
C LYS A 102 -9.04 33.14 12.04
N TYR A 103 -10.24 32.60 11.88
CA TYR A 103 -11.49 33.37 11.94
C TYR A 103 -11.67 34.06 13.29
N GLN A 104 -11.46 33.33 14.40
CA GLN A 104 -11.52 33.90 15.74
C GLN A 104 -10.48 35.01 15.92
N LYS A 105 -9.24 34.82 15.45
CA LYS A 105 -8.20 35.85 15.55
C LYS A 105 -8.51 37.10 14.71
N GLU A 106 -9.09 36.93 13.53
CA GLU A 106 -9.46 38.03 12.64
C GLU A 106 -10.69 38.79 13.17
N HIS A 107 -11.71 38.10 13.67
CA HIS A 107 -12.94 38.71 14.19
C HIS A 107 -12.84 39.12 15.67
N ALA A 108 -11.75 38.79 16.37
CA ALA A 108 -11.53 39.20 17.76
C ALA A 108 -11.48 40.72 17.96
N TYR A 109 -11.28 41.50 16.89
CA TYR A 109 -11.24 42.95 16.93
C TYR A 109 -12.43 43.62 16.23
N ASP A 110 -13.32 42.86 15.57
CA ASP A 110 -14.46 43.43 14.85
C ASP A 110 -15.41 44.18 15.78
N ASP A 111 -15.70 43.63 16.96
CA ASP A 111 -16.58 44.27 17.94
C ASP A 111 -15.94 45.52 18.61
N VAL A 112 -14.61 45.63 18.58
CA VAL A 112 -13.84 46.69 19.27
C VAL A 112 -13.67 47.95 18.41
N PHE A 113 -13.78 47.83 17.09
CA PHE A 113 -13.65 48.94 16.12
C PHE A 113 -15.01 49.42 15.56
N THR A 114 -16.12 49.03 16.18
CA THR A 114 -17.43 49.58 15.84
C THR A 114 -17.53 51.06 16.27
N GLU A 115 -18.19 51.89 15.45
CA GLU A 115 -18.33 53.33 15.67
C GLU A 115 -18.98 53.63 17.04
N GLU A 116 -19.96 52.81 17.44
CA GLU A 116 -20.63 52.85 18.74
C GLU A 116 -19.72 52.50 19.92
N ALA A 117 -18.85 51.48 19.81
CA ALA A 117 -17.91 51.10 20.87
C ALA A 117 -16.74 52.10 21.01
N LEU A 118 -16.34 52.74 19.92
CA LEU A 118 -15.35 53.82 19.90
C LEU A 118 -15.92 55.10 20.54
N GLU A 119 -17.17 55.44 20.27
CA GLU A 119 -17.86 56.56 20.92
C GLU A 119 -18.06 56.33 22.42
N ALA A 120 -18.42 55.11 22.84
CA ALA A 120 -18.59 54.77 24.25
C ALA A 120 -17.28 54.79 25.06
N ASN A 121 -16.14 54.51 24.43
CA ASN A 121 -14.81 54.59 25.05
C ASN A 121 -14.16 55.99 24.90
N SER A 122 -14.77 56.91 24.16
CA SER A 122 -14.26 58.27 23.97
C SER A 122 -14.60 59.16 25.16
N ASN A 123 -13.61 59.84 25.73
CA ASN A 123 -13.80 60.82 26.81
C ASN A 123 -14.24 62.20 26.29
N GLN A 124 -14.48 62.37 24.98
CA GLN A 124 -14.80 63.67 24.39
C GLN A 124 -16.23 64.14 24.65
N ASN A 125 -17.17 63.22 24.87
CA ASN A 125 -18.60 63.51 25.09
C ASN A 125 -19.07 63.08 26.48
N ARG A 126 -18.29 63.36 27.53
CA ARG A 126 -18.69 63.06 28.92
C ARG A 126 -19.27 64.30 29.59
N ASP A 127 -20.43 64.14 30.21
CA ASP A 127 -21.14 65.19 30.93
C ASP A 127 -20.35 65.68 32.16
N GLU A 128 -20.50 66.96 32.52
CA GLU A 128 -19.76 67.62 33.62
C GLU A 128 -20.00 66.94 35.00
N ASP A 129 -21.05 66.14 35.14
CA ASP A 129 -21.38 65.38 36.33
C ASP A 129 -20.57 64.07 36.49
N TYR A 130 -19.69 63.72 35.55
CA TYR A 130 -18.90 62.47 35.60
C TYR A 130 -18.02 62.34 36.86
N LEU A 131 -17.66 63.45 37.50
CA LEU A 131 -16.85 63.45 38.72
C LEU A 131 -17.68 63.37 40.02
N SER A 132 -19.00 63.43 39.94
CA SER A 132 -19.91 63.45 41.10
C SER A 132 -20.11 62.08 41.76
N ASP A 133 -19.84 60.99 41.04
CA ASP A 133 -20.02 59.59 41.50
C ASP A 133 -18.79 59.04 42.28
N PHE A 134 -17.73 59.83 42.46
CA PHE A 134 -16.51 59.45 43.20
C PHE A 134 -16.35 60.15 44.57
N MET A 135 -17.34 60.94 45.00
CA MET A 135 -17.43 61.53 46.36
C MET A 135 -18.52 60.84 47.18
#